data_AF-A0AA88QAL7-F1
#
_entry.id   AF-A0AA88QAL7-F1
#
_cell.length_a   1.000
_cell.length_b   1.000
_cell.length_c   1.000
_cell.angle_alpha   90.00
_cell.angle_beta   90.00
_cell.angle_gamma   90.00
#
_symmetry.space_group_name_H-M   'P 1'
#
loop_
_entity.id
_entity.type
_entity.pdbx_description
1 polymer ?
#
loop_
_entity_poly.entity_id
_entity_poly.type
_entity_poly.pdbx_seq_one_letter_code
_entity_poly.pdbx_strand_id
1 'polypeptide(L)' 'MFTTRVLLGKDEPLTHVYAKNVAAFVSQESGNRPVLLGLSLKDNSAETMKNVKDMIKACQVW' A
#
# COMPACT_ATOMS: atom_id res chain seq x y z
N MET A 1 7.05 -12.99 -5.07
CA MET A 1 6.44 -12.08 -6.07
C MET A 1 5.27 -11.36 -5.41
N PHE A 2 5.29 -10.04 -5.28
CA PHE A 2 4.20 -9.28 -4.66
C PHE A 2 3.12 -8.97 -5.71
N THR A 3 1.96 -9.61 -5.57
CA THR A 3 0.79 -9.40 -6.42
C THR A 3 -0.24 -8.53 -5.70
N THR A 4 -1.11 -7.89 -6.46
CA THR A 4 -2.16 -7.00 -5.93
C THR A 4 -3.48 -7.39 -6.57
N ARG A 5 -4.57 -7.30 -5.80
CA ARG A 5 -5.93 -7.56 -6.27
C ARG A 5 -6.86 -6.54 -5.60
N VAL A 6 -7.65 -5.83 -6.40
CA VAL A 6 -8.71 -4.97 -5.86
C VAL A 6 -9.87 -5.86 -5.41
N LEU A 7 -10.21 -5.76 -4.12
CA LEU A 7 -11.30 -6.54 -3.53
C LEU A 7 -12.62 -5.76 -3.52
N LEU A 8 -12.54 -4.44 -3.38
CA LEU A 8 -13.68 -3.51 -3.35
C LEU A 8 -13.27 -2.19 -4.02
N GLY A 9 -14.22 -1.54 -4.70
CA GLY A 9 -13.99 -0.28 -5.42
C GLY A 9 -13.61 -0.50 -6.89
N LYS A 10 -13.07 0.56 -7.52
CA LYS A 10 -12.66 0.52 -8.93
C LYS A 10 -11.30 -0.16 -9.08
N ASP A 11 -11.24 -1.12 -10.00
CA ASP A 11 -10.00 -1.77 -10.41
C ASP A 11 -9.32 -0.94 -11.50
N GLU A 12 -8.36 -0.11 -11.09
CA GLU A 12 -7.58 0.75 -11.98
C GLU A 12 -6.09 0.43 -11.83
N PRO A 13 -5.30 0.43 -12.93
CA PRO A 13 -3.87 0.08 -12.87
C PRO A 13 -3.07 0.91 -11.86
N LEU A 14 -3.42 2.20 -11.70
CA LEU A 14 -2.78 3.08 -10.72
C LEU A 14 -3.01 2.62 -9.28
N THR A 15 -4.18 2.07 -8.94
CA THR A 15 -4.47 1.51 -7.61
C THR A 15 -3.50 0.40 -7.26
N HIS A 16 -3.22 -0.51 -8.21
CA HIS A 16 -2.25 -1.58 -8.03
C HIS A 16 -0.83 -1.08 -7.83
N VAL A 17 -0.41 -0.09 -8.64
CA VAL A 17 0.93 0.52 -8.53
C VAL A 17 1.09 1.24 -7.19
N TYR A 18 0.08 2.00 -6.78
CA TYR A 18 0.09 2.74 -5.52
C TYR A 18 0.11 1.80 -4.32
N ALA A 19 -0.80 0.81 -4.28
CA ALA A 19 -0.87 -0.20 -3.23
C ALA A 19 0.46 -0.95 -3.07
N LYS A 20 1.06 -1.39 -4.18
CA LYS A 20 2.37 -2.05 -4.16
C LYS A 20 3.46 -1.14 -3.61
N ASN A 21 3.48 0.13 -4.00
CA ASN A 21 4.45 1.07 -3.48
C ASN A 21 4.35 1.21 -1.96
N VAL A 22 3.15 1.44 -1.42
CA VAL A 22 2.97 1.74 0.01
C VAL A 22 2.96 0.52 0.92
N ALA A 23 2.65 -0.68 0.43
CA ALA A 23 2.48 -1.88 1.28
C ALA A 23 3.49 -3.00 1.04
N ALA A 24 4.27 -2.98 -0.05
CA ALA A 24 5.23 -4.06 -0.32
C ALA A 24 6.30 -4.19 0.79
N PHE A 25 6.77 -3.07 1.35
CA PHE A 25 7.76 -3.10 2.44
C PHE A 25 7.19 -3.77 3.70
N VAL A 26 5.92 -3.49 4.04
CA VAL A 26 5.23 -4.11 5.18
C VAL A 26 5.21 -5.62 5.04
N SER A 27 4.86 -6.12 3.85
CA SER A 27 4.87 -7.57 3.60
C SER A 27 6.27 -8.16 3.72
N GLN A 28 7.30 -7.51 3.17
CA GLN A 28 8.68 -7.99 3.24
C GLN A 28 9.21 -8.02 4.68
N GLU A 29 9.02 -6.94 5.44
CA GLU A 29 9.51 -6.81 6.81
C GLU A 29 8.73 -7.69 7.81
N SER A 30 7.48 -8.02 7.50
CA SER A 30 6.67 -8.97 8.29
C SER A 30 6.90 -10.45 7.93
N GLY A 31 7.97 -10.77 7.19
CA GLY A 31 8.30 -12.14 6.79
C GLY A 31 7.45 -12.65 5.62
N ASN A 32 7.17 -11.80 4.63
CA ASN A 32 6.34 -12.08 3.45
C ASN A 32 4.87 -12.41 3.78
N ARG A 33 4.34 -11.88 4.88
CA ARG A 33 2.90 -12.02 5.19
C ARG A 33 2.05 -11.20 4.22
N PRO A 34 0.84 -11.68 3.85
CA PRO A 34 -0.07 -10.93 3.01
C PRO A 34 -0.58 -9.68 3.74
N VAL A 35 -0.78 -8.59 3.00
CA VAL A 35 -1.31 -7.32 3.52
C VAL A 35 -2.68 -7.05 2.94
N LEU A 36 -3.66 -6.81 3.80
CA LEU A 36 -4.96 -6.27 3.42
C LEU A 36 -4.90 -4.74 3.56
N LEU A 37 -5.16 -4.03 2.47
CA LEU A 37 -5.00 -2.57 2.40
C LEU A 37 -6.32 -1.89 2.04
N GLY A 38 -6.78 -1.00 2.93
CA GLY A 38 -7.87 -0.06 2.64
C GLY A 38 -7.30 1.33 2.42
N LEU A 39 -7.61 1.95 1.28
CA LEU A 39 -7.13 3.28 0.91
C LEU A 39 -8.27 4.13 0.38
N SER A 40 -8.37 5.36 0.88
CA SER A 40 -9.29 6.39 0.38
C SER A 40 -8.57 7.73 0.43
N LEU A 41 -7.95 8.11 -0.69
CA LEU A 41 -7.16 9.34 -0.83
C LEU A 41 -7.82 10.26 -1.86
N LYS A 42 -7.74 11.58 -1.65
CA LYS A 42 -8.24 12.56 -2.61
C LYS A 42 -7.33 12.72 -3.83
N ASP A 43 -6.02 12.54 -3.63
CA ASP A 43 -4.98 12.54 -4.65
C ASP A 43 -4.00 11.38 -4.42
N ASN A 44 -3.24 11.04 -5.45
CA ASN A 44 -2.26 9.97 -5.48
C ASN A 44 -0.87 10.49 -5.90
N SER A 45 -0.55 11.72 -5.51
CA SER A 45 0.74 12.35 -5.81
C SER A 45 1.92 11.60 -5.15
N ALA A 46 3.12 11.80 -5.68
CA ALA A 46 4.33 11.18 -5.14
C ALA A 46 4.62 11.64 -3.70
N GLU A 47 4.28 12.89 -3.36
CA GLU A 47 4.41 13.44 -2.01
C GLU A 47 3.46 12.75 -1.04
N THR A 48 2.16 12.64 -1.39
CA THR A 48 1.17 11.90 -0.60
C THR A 48 1.61 10.45 -0.38
N MET A 49 2.15 9.79 -1.41
CA MET A 49 2.66 8.43 -1.31
C MET A 49 3.83 8.31 -0.32
N LYS A 50 4.76 9.28 -0.32
CA LYS A 50 5.87 9.31 0.64
C LYS A 50 5.35 9.49 2.07
N ASN A 51 4.46 10.46 2.27
CA ASN A 51 3.87 10.74 3.60
C ASN A 51 3.10 9.52 4.14
N VAL A 52 2.34 8.83 3.29
CA VAL A 52 1.63 7.59 3.68
C VAL A 52 2.62 6.48 4.07
N LYS A 53 3.72 6.30 3.32
CA LYS A 53 4.76 5.32 3.68
C LYS A 53 5.37 5.60 5.05
N ASP A 54 5.73 6.86 5.30
CA ASP A 54 6.35 7.26 6.57
C ASP A 54 5.36 7.10 7.73
N MET A 55 4.07 7.40 7.52
CA MET A 55 3.01 7.17 8.50
C MET A 55 2.83 5.67 8.80
N ILE A 56 2.82 4.79 7.79
CA ILE A 56 2.70 3.34 7.99
C ILE A 56 3.90 2.82 8.80
N LYS A 57 5.12 3.29 8.53
CA LYS A 57 6.32 2.94 9.31
C LYS A 57 6.22 3.37 10.77
N ALA A 58 5.70 4.57 11.03
CA ALA A 58 5.49 5.05 12.40
C ALA A 58 4.45 4.21 13.17
N CYS A 59 3.54 3.54 12.46
CA CYS A 59 2.53 2.63 13.02
C CYS A 59 2.94 1.15 12.93
N GLN A 60 4.24 0.83 12.93
CA GLN A 60 4.73 -0.54 12.82
C GLN A 60 4.17 -1.46 13.92
N VAL A 61 3.60 -2.59 13.51
CA VAL A 61 2.97 -3.62 14.38
C VAL A 61 3.27 -5.05 13.91
N TRP A 62 4.29 -5.21 13.08
CA TRP A 62 4.76 -6.50 12.58
C TRP A 62 6.06 -6.93 13.25
#